data_AF-A0A6A0R5C7-F1
#
_entry.id   AF-A0A6A0R5C7-F1
#
_cell.length_a   1.000
_cell.length_b   1.000
_cell.length_c   1.000
_cell.angle_alpha   90.00
_cell.angle_beta   90.00
_cell.angle_gamma   90.00
#
_symmetry.space_group_name_H-M   'P 1'
#
loop_
_entity.id
_entity.type
_entity.pdbx_description
1 polymer ?
#
loop_
_entity_poly.entity_id
_entity_poly.type
_entity_poly.pdbx_seq_one_letter_code
_entity_poly.pdbx_strand_id
1 'polypeptide(L)'
;MQRRIGILAPSVFVMATALFLAGCSGFSTSTTVPEKSAGPTDTVGSFEASGEGPTLSDFVPGGVAFGDGVDAEQQYRQMEREAQDKIAACMAAEGFEYVPYVENQDQGGFATSDVQEEFAAQYGFGVVAMILGEQQIGEAEIEAEMAKDPNSAIVEAMSDTERDAYVVALYGVPPEFEFEESADGSPQATTAPVEPSGCQNIAYAETFDQEAQTEFFEQFGPMMNDLYSDLESDPRIAELDGKWSACMAKNGYDFKGESDAEMFLLRRLEEAGAVTLELSPDGDMWGFSINEFEPGGPIEAAVKEIGAEELAMTQVSSTCSDERDKVFQEVYREAEQRFIAQHLAELAQFRRDHS
;
A
#
# COMPACT_ATOMS: atom_id res chain seq x y z
N MET A 1 -47.04 -16.90 -34.72
CA MET A 1 -46.29 -16.09 -35.71
C MET A 1 -44.87 -15.98 -35.17
N GLN A 2 -43.95 -16.86 -35.59
CA GLN A 2 -42.96 -16.65 -36.68
C GLN A 2 -42.13 -15.36 -36.44
N ARG A 3 -40.81 -15.38 -36.26
CA ARG A 3 -39.77 -16.23 -36.87
C ARG A 3 -38.50 -16.33 -36.00
N ARG A 4 -37.95 -17.55 -35.94
CA ARG A 4 -36.55 -17.87 -35.66
C ARG A 4 -35.70 -17.57 -36.90
N ILE A 5 -34.45 -17.13 -36.73
CA ILE A 5 -33.31 -17.46 -37.61
C ILE A 5 -32.07 -17.62 -36.71
N GLY A 6 -31.49 -18.81 -36.71
CA GLY A 6 -30.11 -19.06 -36.30
C GLY A 6 -29.25 -19.40 -37.52
N ILE A 7 -27.93 -19.53 -37.35
CA ILE A 7 -26.92 -20.22 -38.19
C ILE A 7 -25.61 -20.11 -37.35
N LEU A 8 -25.18 -21.18 -36.69
CA LEU A 8 -24.21 -22.22 -37.12
C LEU A 8 -22.74 -21.82 -36.95
N ALA A 9 -22.11 -22.46 -35.96
CA ALA A 9 -20.66 -22.66 -35.87
C ALA A 9 -20.19 -23.72 -36.88
N PRO A 10 -18.88 -23.76 -37.17
CA PRO A 10 -18.21 -25.02 -37.40
C PRO A 10 -17.00 -25.21 -36.47
N SER A 11 -17.01 -26.36 -35.79
CA SER A 11 -15.88 -26.99 -35.14
C SER A 11 -14.80 -27.35 -36.16
N VAL A 12 -13.53 -27.08 -35.84
CA VAL A 12 -12.39 -27.71 -36.52
C VAL A 12 -11.50 -28.35 -35.46
N PHE A 13 -11.59 -29.68 -35.40
CA PHE A 13 -10.64 -30.58 -34.76
C PHE A 13 -9.40 -30.66 -35.65
N VAL A 14 -8.20 -30.37 -35.12
CA VAL A 14 -6.94 -30.87 -35.70
C VAL A 14 -6.11 -31.48 -34.58
N MET A 15 -6.12 -32.81 -34.55
CA MET A 15 -5.08 -33.64 -33.96
C MET A 15 -3.85 -33.59 -34.87
N ALA A 16 -2.67 -33.29 -34.32
CA ALA A 16 -1.39 -33.69 -34.90
C ALA A 16 -0.35 -33.87 -33.81
N THR A 17 -0.23 -35.12 -33.36
CA THR A 17 0.89 -35.68 -32.61
C THR A 17 2.15 -35.70 -33.47
N ALA A 18 3.28 -35.21 -32.95
CA ALA A 18 4.61 -35.63 -33.40
C ALA A 18 5.61 -35.51 -32.24
N LEU A 19 5.90 -36.65 -31.61
CA LEU A 19 7.12 -36.87 -30.85
C LEU A 19 8.33 -36.78 -31.78
N PHE A 20 9.40 -36.11 -31.36
CA PHE A 20 10.75 -36.57 -31.67
C PHE A 20 11.64 -36.50 -30.43
N LEU A 21 12.12 -37.68 -30.05
CA LEU A 21 13.13 -37.97 -29.05
C LEU A 21 14.54 -37.64 -29.56
N ALA A 22 15.39 -37.25 -28.60
CA ALA A 22 16.79 -37.65 -28.39
C ALA A 22 17.87 -37.31 -29.42
N GLY A 23 19.02 -36.84 -28.89
CA GLY A 23 20.33 -37.29 -29.39
C GLY A 23 21.50 -36.31 -29.25
N CYS A 24 22.29 -36.51 -28.18
CA CYS A 24 23.77 -36.49 -28.10
C CYS A 24 24.55 -35.27 -28.66
N SER A 25 25.25 -34.50 -27.81
CA SER A 25 26.61 -34.76 -27.25
C SER A 25 27.73 -34.86 -28.30
N GLY A 26 28.78 -34.03 -28.14
CA GLY A 26 29.90 -33.97 -29.09
C GLY A 26 31.01 -32.99 -28.72
N PHE A 27 31.72 -33.33 -27.65
CA PHE A 27 32.97 -32.80 -27.12
C PHE A 27 34.05 -32.42 -28.17
N SER A 28 34.79 -31.33 -27.95
CA SER A 28 36.17 -31.17 -28.42
C SER A 28 36.95 -30.23 -27.51
N THR A 29 37.82 -30.80 -26.69
CA THR A 29 38.88 -30.11 -25.96
C THR A 29 40.12 -29.97 -26.85
N SER A 30 40.71 -28.77 -26.90
CA SER A 30 42.16 -28.63 -26.90
C SER A 30 42.60 -27.27 -26.41
N THR A 31 43.45 -27.36 -25.40
CA THR A 31 44.12 -26.33 -24.62
C THR A 31 45.22 -25.64 -25.43
N THR A 32 45.24 -24.30 -25.42
CA THR A 32 46.48 -23.50 -25.36
C THR A 32 46.18 -22.14 -24.74
N VAL A 33 46.69 -21.93 -23.54
CA VAL A 33 46.81 -20.61 -22.87
C VAL A 33 47.95 -19.83 -23.53
N PRO A 34 47.80 -18.50 -23.66
CA PRO A 34 48.83 -17.64 -23.08
C PRO A 34 48.23 -16.58 -22.15
N GLU A 35 49.05 -16.26 -21.16
CA GLU A 35 48.82 -15.45 -19.98
C GLU A 35 49.00 -13.94 -20.25
N LYS A 36 48.30 -13.12 -19.43
CA LYS A 36 48.48 -11.67 -19.13
C LYS A 36 47.72 -10.68 -20.04
N SER A 37 46.98 -9.68 -19.56
CA SER A 37 47.01 -8.95 -18.28
C SER A 37 45.63 -8.55 -17.76
N ALA A 38 45.48 -8.62 -16.43
CA ALA A 38 44.37 -8.08 -15.67
C ALA A 38 44.26 -6.54 -15.74
N GLY A 39 43.02 -6.06 -15.91
CA GLY A 39 42.49 -4.77 -15.46
C GLY A 39 41.18 -5.07 -14.72
N PRO A 40 40.71 -4.22 -13.78
CA PRO A 40 39.79 -4.64 -12.74
C PRO A 40 38.41 -4.89 -13.34
N THR A 41 38.08 -6.16 -13.52
CA THR A 41 36.70 -6.60 -13.51
C THR A 41 36.29 -6.55 -12.05
N ASP A 42 35.63 -5.47 -11.64
CA ASP A 42 34.86 -5.49 -10.40
C ASP A 42 33.94 -6.69 -10.51
N THR A 43 34.21 -7.63 -9.62
CA THR A 43 33.54 -8.90 -9.57
C THR A 43 32.11 -8.56 -9.18
N VAL A 44 31.17 -8.71 -10.11
CA VAL A 44 29.74 -8.71 -9.81
C VAL A 44 29.56 -9.80 -8.77
N GLY A 45 29.48 -9.35 -7.51
CA GLY A 45 29.26 -10.21 -6.36
C GLY A 45 27.93 -10.89 -6.59
N SER A 46 27.97 -12.21 -6.72
CA SER A 46 26.82 -13.06 -6.47
C SER A 46 26.39 -12.77 -5.04
N PHE A 47 25.40 -11.90 -4.85
CA PHE A 47 24.71 -11.76 -3.58
C PHE A 47 23.91 -13.05 -3.41
N GLU A 48 24.49 -14.00 -2.67
CA GLU A 48 23.72 -15.09 -2.09
C GLU A 48 22.64 -14.46 -1.19
N ALA A 49 21.43 -15.02 -1.25
CA ALA A 49 20.24 -14.57 -0.52
C ALA A 49 20.35 -14.83 1.01
N SER A 50 21.44 -14.40 1.63
CA SER A 50 21.55 -14.18 3.06
C SER A 50 21.17 -12.73 3.34
N GLY A 51 20.16 -12.50 4.19
CA GLY A 51 19.56 -11.19 4.47
C GLY A 51 20.44 -10.16 5.19
N GLU A 52 21.66 -9.92 4.70
CA GLU A 52 22.58 -8.88 5.16
C GLU A 52 22.91 -7.84 4.06
N GLY A 53 22.20 -7.88 2.92
CA GLY A 53 22.32 -6.89 1.84
C GLY A 53 21.47 -5.63 2.07
N PRO A 54 21.73 -4.54 1.34
CA PRO A 54 20.87 -3.35 1.38
C PRO A 54 19.45 -3.70 0.91
N THR A 55 18.45 -3.01 1.44
CA THR A 55 17.05 -3.10 1.00
C THR A 55 16.73 -1.96 0.04
N LEU A 56 15.60 -2.03 -0.66
CA LEU A 56 15.19 -0.96 -1.57
C LEU A 56 14.90 0.33 -0.81
N SER A 57 14.35 0.21 0.41
CA SER A 57 14.09 1.32 1.31
C SER A 57 15.35 2.13 1.66
N ASP A 58 16.54 1.51 1.65
CA ASP A 58 17.79 2.25 1.88
C ASP A 58 18.01 3.35 0.81
N PHE A 59 17.45 3.19 -0.39
CA PHE A 59 17.68 4.08 -1.54
C PHE A 59 16.62 5.18 -1.72
N VAL A 60 15.52 5.14 -0.97
CA VAL A 60 14.44 6.14 -1.06
C VAL A 60 14.85 7.41 -0.30
N PRO A 61 14.92 8.60 -0.94
CA PRO A 61 15.24 9.86 -0.26
C PRO A 61 14.22 10.22 0.79
N GLY A 62 14.66 10.84 1.89
CA GLY A 62 13.76 11.27 2.98
C GLY A 62 12.98 10.13 3.66
N GLY A 63 13.19 8.88 3.22
CA GLY A 63 12.58 7.70 3.80
C GLY A 63 13.22 7.41 5.15
N VAL A 64 12.38 7.17 6.15
CA VAL A 64 12.80 6.36 7.30
C VAL A 64 13.00 4.94 6.80
N ALA A 65 14.18 4.37 7.05
CA ALA A 65 14.40 2.96 6.76
C ALA A 65 13.39 2.14 7.57
N PHE A 66 12.32 1.68 6.92
CA PHE A 66 11.29 0.86 7.53
C PHE A 66 11.85 -0.54 7.77
N GLY A 67 12.58 -0.70 8.88
CA GLY A 67 13.06 -1.97 9.42
C GLY A 67 12.58 -2.16 10.86
N ASP A 68 12.79 -3.35 11.42
CA ASP A 68 12.29 -3.84 12.72
C ASP A 68 12.87 -3.12 13.98
N GLY A 69 13.04 -1.80 13.95
CA GLY A 69 13.79 -1.06 14.97
C GLY A 69 13.09 0.17 15.54
N VAL A 70 13.18 0.31 16.86
CA VAL A 70 12.94 1.52 17.67
C VAL A 70 13.64 2.78 17.12
N ASP A 71 14.63 2.61 16.24
CA ASP A 71 15.37 3.68 15.56
C ASP A 71 14.52 4.41 14.49
N ALA A 72 13.73 3.68 13.69
CA ALA A 72 12.90 4.29 12.64
C ALA A 72 11.80 5.19 13.22
N GLU A 73 11.15 4.75 14.31
CA GLU A 73 10.13 5.52 15.02
C GLU A 73 10.73 6.77 15.70
N GLN A 74 11.96 6.68 16.22
CA GLN A 74 12.67 7.83 16.80
C GLN A 74 13.08 8.84 15.73
N GLN A 75 13.58 8.37 14.60
CA GLN A 75 13.94 9.19 13.43
C GLN A 75 12.72 9.91 12.88
N TYR A 76 11.61 9.19 12.66
CA TYR A 76 10.35 9.80 12.23
C TYR A 76 9.90 10.90 13.20
N ARG A 77 9.87 10.60 14.51
CA ARG A 77 9.51 11.60 15.52
C ARG A 77 10.44 12.81 15.55
N GLN A 78 11.72 12.63 15.19
CA GLN A 78 12.65 13.75 15.07
C GLN A 78 12.34 14.61 13.85
N MET A 79 12.09 14.00 12.69
CA MET A 79 11.67 14.72 11.49
C MET A 79 10.34 15.44 11.70
N GLU A 80 9.39 14.81 12.38
CA GLU A 80 8.11 15.45 12.71
C GLU A 80 8.31 16.70 13.58
N ARG A 81 9.19 16.65 14.59
CA ARG A 81 9.54 17.84 15.37
C ARG A 81 10.17 18.93 14.52
N GLU A 82 11.06 18.57 13.59
CA GLU A 82 11.68 19.53 12.68
C GLU A 82 10.64 20.20 11.76
N ALA A 83 9.70 19.42 11.21
CA ALA A 83 8.60 19.94 10.41
C ALA A 83 7.75 20.91 11.24
N GLN A 84 7.36 20.54 12.46
CA GLN A 84 6.57 21.39 13.37
C GLN A 84 7.29 22.71 13.72
N ASP A 85 8.61 22.68 13.93
CA ASP A 85 9.42 23.89 14.15
C ASP A 85 9.43 24.81 12.91
N LYS A 86 9.53 24.23 11.71
CA LYS A 86 9.45 24.97 10.43
C LYS A 86 8.05 25.57 10.22
N ILE A 87 6.98 24.83 10.53
CA ILE A 87 5.60 25.32 10.47
C ILE A 87 5.44 26.51 11.40
N ALA A 88 5.88 26.41 12.65
CA ALA A 88 5.78 27.51 13.61
C ALA A 88 6.55 28.76 13.14
N ALA A 89 7.74 28.58 12.58
CA ALA A 89 8.52 29.70 12.04
C ALA A 89 7.81 30.39 10.86
N CYS A 90 7.23 29.61 9.95
CA CYS A 90 6.46 30.12 8.82
C CYS A 90 5.17 30.82 9.26
N MET A 91 4.39 30.21 10.16
CA MET A 91 3.15 30.81 10.68
C MET A 91 3.43 32.11 11.43
N ALA A 92 4.52 32.17 12.19
CA ALA A 92 4.96 33.41 12.84
C ALA A 92 5.33 34.51 11.83
N ALA A 93 5.90 34.15 10.67
CA ALA A 93 6.19 35.09 9.59
C ALA A 93 4.91 35.61 8.89
N GLU A 94 3.88 34.76 8.78
CA GLU A 94 2.54 35.12 8.32
C GLU A 94 1.73 35.92 9.37
N GLY A 95 2.26 36.04 10.59
CA GLY A 95 1.67 36.83 11.68
C GLY A 95 0.70 36.06 12.58
N PHE A 96 0.71 34.72 12.51
CA PHE A 96 -0.10 33.85 13.33
C PHE A 96 0.70 33.20 14.46
N GLU A 97 0.06 32.97 15.60
CA GLU A 97 0.60 32.12 16.64
C GLU A 97 0.38 30.65 16.25
N TYR A 98 1.44 29.85 16.33
CA TYR A 98 1.40 28.41 16.12
C TYR A 98 2.32 27.74 17.13
N VAL A 99 1.84 26.71 17.80
CA VAL A 99 2.58 25.93 18.80
C VAL A 99 2.96 24.60 18.15
N PRO A 100 4.26 24.30 17.96
CA PRO A 100 4.73 22.99 17.51
C PRO A 100 4.07 21.87 18.30
N TYR A 101 3.38 20.97 17.61
CA TYR A 101 2.68 19.86 18.24
C TYR A 101 3.01 18.56 17.52
N VAL A 102 3.61 17.63 18.25
CA VAL A 102 3.81 16.26 17.78
C VAL A 102 2.86 15.38 18.56
N GLU A 103 1.88 14.82 17.86
CA GLU A 103 0.96 13.88 18.47
C GLU A 103 1.73 12.67 19.03
N ASN A 104 1.36 12.22 20.24
CA ASN A 104 1.89 10.97 20.76
C ASN A 104 1.24 9.82 19.98
N GLN A 105 1.90 9.44 18.88
CA GLN A 105 1.60 8.28 18.03
C GLN A 105 1.84 6.94 18.74
N ASP A 106 1.49 6.81 20.03
CA ASP A 106 1.74 5.60 20.83
C ASP A 106 0.87 4.38 20.40
N GLN A 107 0.13 4.45 19.27
CA GLN A 107 -0.77 3.37 18.83
C GLN A 107 -0.78 3.10 17.31
N GLY A 108 0.28 3.46 16.57
CA GLY A 108 0.31 3.27 15.11
C GLY A 108 1.53 2.52 14.56
N GLY A 109 2.31 1.86 15.42
CA GLY A 109 3.57 1.23 15.01
C GLY A 109 3.39 0.18 13.91
N PHE A 110 4.23 0.26 12.88
CA PHE A 110 4.35 -0.73 11.80
C PHE A 110 4.37 -2.15 12.39
N ALA A 111 3.39 -2.96 11.99
CA ALA A 111 3.20 -4.30 12.53
C ALA A 111 4.37 -5.21 12.16
N THR A 112 5.02 -5.79 13.17
CA THR A 112 5.91 -6.95 12.98
C THR A 112 5.06 -8.19 12.69
N SER A 113 5.69 -9.27 12.20
CA SER A 113 4.98 -10.55 11.97
C SER A 113 4.21 -11.05 13.19
N ASP A 114 4.76 -10.85 14.39
CA ASP A 114 4.13 -11.26 15.65
C ASP A 114 2.90 -10.40 15.98
N VAL A 115 2.92 -9.10 15.65
CA VAL A 115 1.77 -8.20 15.77
C VAL A 115 0.68 -8.59 14.76
N GLN A 116 1.07 -9.10 13.58
CA GLN A 116 0.13 -9.53 12.55
C GLN A 116 -0.61 -10.82 12.94
N GLU A 117 0.05 -11.78 13.61
CA GLU A 117 -0.61 -12.97 14.20
C GLU A 117 -1.55 -12.60 15.35
N GLU A 118 -1.14 -11.71 16.25
CA GLU A 118 -1.98 -11.22 17.35
C GLU A 118 -3.18 -10.42 16.82
N PHE A 119 -2.97 -9.58 15.80
CA PHE A 119 -4.01 -8.84 15.11
C PHE A 119 -5.00 -9.77 14.40
N ALA A 120 -4.52 -10.75 13.63
CA ALA A 120 -5.39 -11.71 12.95
C ALA A 120 -6.22 -12.54 13.95
N ALA A 121 -5.64 -12.88 15.11
CA ALA A 121 -6.35 -13.59 16.17
C ALA A 121 -7.43 -12.71 16.85
N GLN A 122 -7.21 -11.39 16.92
CA GLN A 122 -8.11 -10.45 17.59
C GLN A 122 -9.16 -9.83 16.65
N TYR A 123 -8.81 -9.59 15.40
CA TYR A 123 -9.56 -8.77 14.45
C TYR A 123 -9.78 -9.44 13.09
N GLY A 124 -9.25 -10.64 12.86
CA GLY A 124 -9.44 -11.38 11.62
C GLY A 124 -8.74 -10.70 10.43
N PHE A 125 -9.47 -10.46 9.34
CA PHE A 125 -9.00 -9.65 8.21
C PHE A 125 -9.05 -8.14 8.50
N GLY A 126 -9.55 -7.72 9.67
CA GLY A 126 -9.61 -6.32 10.11
C GLY A 126 -10.81 -5.54 9.56
N VAL A 127 -11.65 -6.14 8.70
CA VAL A 127 -12.74 -5.44 8.01
C VAL A 127 -13.78 -4.97 9.02
N VAL A 128 -14.28 -5.84 9.89
CA VAL A 128 -15.29 -5.47 10.89
C VAL A 128 -14.71 -4.58 11.98
N ALA A 129 -13.45 -4.81 12.35
CA ALA A 129 -12.75 -4.01 13.35
C ALA A 129 -12.66 -2.54 12.93
N MET A 130 -12.32 -2.28 11.66
CA MET A 130 -12.31 -0.95 11.06
C MET A 130 -13.71 -0.31 11.11
N ILE A 131 -14.76 -1.03 10.70
CA ILE A 131 -16.15 -0.50 10.75
C ILE A 131 -16.56 -0.11 12.18
N LEU A 132 -16.30 -0.98 13.15
CA LEU A 132 -16.64 -0.70 14.54
C LEU A 132 -15.75 0.38 15.15
N GLY A 133 -14.49 0.48 14.73
CA GLY A 133 -13.55 1.52 15.17
C GLY A 133 -14.04 2.90 14.77
N GLU A 134 -14.37 3.09 13.50
CA GLU A 134 -14.89 4.37 12.99
C GLU A 134 -16.24 4.75 13.63
N GLN A 135 -17.11 3.76 13.93
CA GLN A 135 -18.41 4.01 14.58
C GLN A 135 -18.29 4.32 16.08
N GLN A 136 -17.17 3.96 16.71
CA GLN A 136 -16.91 4.26 18.12
C GLN A 136 -16.33 5.65 18.33
N ILE A 137 -15.75 6.25 17.29
CA ILE A 137 -15.26 7.63 17.32
C ILE A 137 -16.46 8.57 17.24
N GLY A 138 -17.05 8.88 18.39
CA GLY A 138 -18.14 9.86 18.48
C GLY A 138 -17.63 11.30 18.38
N GLU A 139 -18.51 12.26 18.05
CA GLU A 139 -18.17 13.69 17.98
C GLU A 139 -17.42 14.19 19.23
N ALA A 140 -17.79 13.71 20.42
CA ALA A 140 -17.14 14.08 21.67
C ALA A 140 -15.72 13.53 21.82
N GLU A 141 -15.42 12.39 21.20
CA GLU A 141 -14.07 11.80 21.19
C GLU A 141 -13.19 12.51 20.15
N ILE A 142 -13.75 12.85 18.98
CA ILE A 142 -13.10 13.72 17.99
C ILE A 142 -12.76 15.08 18.63
N GLU A 143 -13.71 15.71 19.31
CA GLU A 143 -13.50 16.99 19.99
C GLU A 143 -12.44 16.86 21.09
N ALA A 144 -12.43 15.74 21.84
CA ALA A 144 -11.42 15.48 22.86
C ALA A 144 -10.01 15.27 22.28
N GLU A 145 -9.88 14.58 21.14
CA GLU A 145 -8.62 14.41 20.43
C GLU A 145 -8.13 15.74 19.83
N MET A 146 -9.01 16.50 19.17
CA MET A 146 -8.69 17.84 18.65
C MET A 146 -8.27 18.79 19.77
N ALA A 147 -8.86 18.68 20.97
CA ALA A 147 -8.50 19.50 22.12
C ALA A 147 -7.10 19.21 22.69
N LYS A 148 -6.45 18.11 22.28
CA LYS A 148 -5.04 17.84 22.65
C LYS A 148 -4.07 18.71 21.87
N ASP A 149 -4.43 19.14 20.67
CA ASP A 149 -3.63 20.08 19.89
C ASP A 149 -3.74 21.49 20.50
N PRO A 150 -2.63 22.09 20.99
CA PRO A 150 -2.64 23.44 21.53
C PRO A 150 -3.12 24.51 20.52
N ASN A 151 -3.03 24.25 19.22
CA ASN A 151 -3.47 25.16 18.17
C ASN A 151 -4.99 25.21 18.01
N SER A 152 -5.73 24.20 18.48
CA SER A 152 -7.20 24.20 18.46
C SER A 152 -7.77 25.40 19.23
N ALA A 153 -7.24 25.67 20.43
CA ALA A 153 -7.65 26.82 21.24
C ALA A 153 -7.27 28.17 20.61
N ILE A 154 -6.16 28.22 19.86
CA ILE A 154 -5.71 29.42 19.13
C ILE A 154 -6.71 29.74 18.01
N VAL A 155 -7.06 28.73 17.20
CA VAL A 155 -8.02 28.85 16.09
C VAL A 155 -9.43 29.15 16.59
N GLU A 156 -9.86 28.53 17.68
CA GLU A 156 -11.18 28.77 18.29
C GLU A 156 -11.38 30.22 18.76
N ALA A 157 -10.31 30.88 19.21
CA ALA A 157 -10.35 32.27 19.67
C ALA A 157 -10.39 33.30 18.51
N MET A 158 -10.15 32.88 17.27
CA MET A 158 -10.13 33.77 16.10
C MET A 158 -11.54 34.12 15.62
N SER A 159 -11.67 35.32 15.02
CA SER A 159 -12.84 35.62 14.19
C SER A 159 -12.88 34.74 12.94
N ASP A 160 -14.04 34.58 12.30
CA ASP A 160 -14.18 33.77 11.08
C ASP A 160 -13.17 34.19 9.99
N THR A 161 -12.98 35.50 9.79
CA THR A 161 -12.03 36.03 8.80
C THR A 161 -10.57 35.77 9.17
N GLU A 162 -10.21 35.82 10.46
CA GLU A 162 -8.86 35.46 10.91
C GLU A 162 -8.61 33.95 10.78
N ARG A 163 -9.62 33.14 11.07
CA ARG A 163 -9.57 31.68 10.91
C ARG A 163 -9.36 31.30 9.46
N ASP A 164 -10.09 31.91 8.52
CA ASP A 164 -9.91 31.66 7.09
C ASP A 164 -8.48 31.99 6.64
N ALA A 165 -7.95 33.14 7.09
CA ALA A 165 -6.58 33.54 6.78
C ALA A 165 -5.54 32.60 7.41
N TYR A 166 -5.78 32.12 8.64
CA TYR A 166 -4.94 31.13 9.32
C TYR A 166 -4.90 29.80 8.57
N VAL A 167 -6.06 29.29 8.13
CA VAL A 167 -6.17 28.04 7.37
C VAL A 167 -5.41 28.15 6.05
N VAL A 168 -5.55 29.27 5.33
CA VAL A 168 -4.82 29.51 4.08
C VAL A 168 -3.31 29.63 4.32
N ALA A 169 -2.88 30.29 5.40
CA ALA A 169 -1.47 30.38 5.74
C ALA A 169 -0.89 29.00 6.10
N LEU A 170 -1.64 28.16 6.83
CA LEU A 170 -1.18 26.84 7.26
C LEU A 170 -1.19 25.81 6.11
N TYR A 171 -2.31 25.67 5.42
CA TYR A 171 -2.54 24.60 4.44
C TYR A 171 -2.44 25.04 2.98
N GLY A 172 -2.34 26.35 2.73
CA GLY A 172 -2.36 26.91 1.39
C GLY A 172 -3.77 27.15 0.86
N VAL A 173 -3.86 27.62 -0.38
CA VAL A 173 -5.14 27.76 -1.07
C VAL A 173 -5.51 26.38 -1.63
N PRO A 174 -6.69 25.83 -1.27
CA PRO A 174 -7.11 24.54 -1.81
C PRO A 174 -7.22 24.63 -3.35
N PRO A 175 -6.80 23.60 -4.08
CA PRO A 175 -6.88 23.59 -5.54
C PRO A 175 -8.35 23.72 -5.97
N GLU A 176 -8.59 24.56 -6.98
CA GLU A 176 -9.89 24.57 -7.65
C GLU A 176 -9.98 23.33 -8.54
N PHE A 177 -10.94 22.45 -8.25
CA PHE A 177 -11.22 21.27 -9.06
C PHE A 177 -12.19 21.63 -10.19
N GLU A 178 -11.76 21.44 -11.43
CA GLU A 178 -12.64 21.51 -12.60
C GLU A 178 -12.99 20.09 -13.04
N PHE A 179 -14.29 19.79 -13.14
CA PHE A 179 -14.74 18.50 -13.65
C PHE A 179 -14.89 18.57 -15.17
N GLU A 180 -13.99 17.91 -15.89
CA GLU A 180 -14.11 17.73 -17.33
C GLU A 180 -14.74 16.37 -17.66
N GLU A 181 -15.44 16.29 -18.78
CA GLU A 181 -16.00 15.04 -19.29
C GLU A 181 -14.87 14.27 -19.99
N SER A 182 -14.49 13.10 -19.45
CA SER A 182 -13.44 12.27 -20.01
C SER A 182 -13.92 11.58 -21.31
N ALA A 183 -12.99 10.90 -21.99
CA ALA A 183 -13.28 10.22 -23.26
C ALA A 183 -14.31 9.07 -23.16
N ASP A 184 -14.55 8.54 -21.96
CA ASP A 184 -15.55 7.49 -21.70
C ASP A 184 -16.86 8.03 -21.08
N GLY A 185 -16.97 9.35 -20.90
CA GLY A 185 -18.14 10.02 -20.32
C GLY A 185 -18.17 10.02 -18.80
N SER A 186 -17.09 9.59 -18.12
CA SER A 186 -16.94 9.78 -16.68
C SER A 186 -16.52 11.22 -16.35
N PRO A 187 -17.04 11.83 -15.27
CA PRO A 187 -16.52 13.09 -14.77
C PRO A 187 -15.10 12.86 -14.25
N GLN A 188 -14.13 13.52 -14.85
CA GLN A 188 -12.74 13.49 -14.42
C GLN A 188 -12.40 14.83 -13.78
N ALA A 189 -12.04 14.79 -12.50
CA ALA A 189 -11.50 15.95 -11.82
C ALA A 189 -10.13 16.28 -12.45
N THR A 190 -10.03 17.44 -13.06
CA THR A 190 -8.77 18.04 -13.49
C THR A 190 -8.42 19.14 -12.50
N THR A 191 -7.18 19.13 -12.04
CA THR A 191 -6.62 20.22 -11.24
C THR A 191 -5.57 20.91 -12.08
N ALA A 192 -5.57 22.24 -12.09
CA ALA A 192 -4.39 22.96 -12.52
C ALA A 192 -3.22 22.54 -11.60
N PRO A 193 -1.97 22.43 -12.11
CA PRO A 193 -0.82 22.25 -11.24
C PRO A 193 -0.75 23.44 -10.27
N VAL A 194 -1.03 23.17 -8.99
CA VAL A 194 -0.88 24.14 -7.91
C VAL A 194 0.44 23.83 -7.23
N GLU A 195 1.36 24.79 -7.25
CA GLU A 195 2.58 24.73 -6.44
C GLU A 195 2.20 24.53 -4.97
N PRO A 196 2.84 23.61 -4.23
CA PRO A 196 2.59 23.43 -2.80
C PRO A 196 2.67 24.80 -2.09
N SER A 197 1.56 25.22 -1.49
CA SER A 197 1.46 26.47 -0.75
C SER A 197 1.02 26.19 0.68
N GLY A 198 1.28 27.13 1.58
CA GLY A 198 1.01 26.96 3.01
C GLY A 198 2.20 26.41 3.78
N CYS A 199 2.33 26.88 5.02
CA CYS A 199 3.43 26.58 5.92
C CYS A 199 3.62 25.08 6.16
N GLN A 200 2.53 24.32 6.25
CA GLN A 200 2.56 22.88 6.46
C GLN A 200 3.16 22.15 5.26
N ASN A 201 2.63 22.40 4.07
CA ASN A 201 3.06 21.70 2.85
C ASN A 201 4.54 21.98 2.57
N ILE A 202 4.97 23.23 2.73
CA ILE A 202 6.38 23.62 2.54
C ILE A 202 7.27 22.93 3.57
N ALA A 203 6.91 22.98 4.85
CA ALA A 203 7.71 22.36 5.91
C ALA A 203 7.86 20.85 5.73
N TYR A 204 6.79 20.14 5.38
CA TYR A 204 6.85 18.71 5.11
C TYR A 204 7.62 18.39 3.83
N ALA A 205 7.42 19.16 2.76
CA ALA A 205 8.15 18.97 1.50
C ALA A 205 9.67 19.07 1.72
N GLU A 206 10.12 20.08 2.48
CA GLU A 206 11.53 20.27 2.81
C GLU A 206 12.07 19.22 3.80
N THR A 207 11.27 18.80 4.78
CA THR A 207 11.75 17.92 5.86
C THR A 207 11.83 16.46 5.42
N PHE A 208 10.91 16.03 4.55
CA PHE A 208 10.85 14.68 4.02
C PHE A 208 11.40 14.58 2.59
N ASP A 209 11.97 15.66 2.06
CA ASP A 209 12.56 15.70 0.71
C ASP A 209 11.59 15.16 -0.36
N GLN A 210 10.36 15.68 -0.35
CA GLN A 210 9.27 15.18 -1.23
C GLN A 210 9.59 15.34 -2.71
N GLU A 211 10.39 16.35 -3.08
CA GLU A 211 10.87 16.54 -4.45
C GLU A 211 11.77 15.37 -4.86
N ALA A 212 12.80 15.05 -4.06
CA ALA A 212 13.65 13.90 -4.35
C ALA A 212 12.88 12.57 -4.30
N GLN A 213 11.88 12.42 -3.42
CA GLN A 213 10.99 11.25 -3.45
C GLN A 213 10.20 11.17 -4.76
N THR A 214 9.65 12.29 -5.22
CA THR A 214 8.90 12.36 -6.48
C THR A 214 9.81 11.98 -7.65
N GLU A 215 11.00 12.58 -7.74
CA GLU A 215 12.00 12.22 -8.76
C GLU A 215 12.42 10.75 -8.69
N PHE A 216 12.55 10.20 -7.48
CA PHE A 216 12.85 8.78 -7.27
C PHE A 216 11.73 7.90 -7.85
N PHE A 217 10.46 8.19 -7.54
CA PHE A 217 9.34 7.41 -8.03
C PHE A 217 9.08 7.63 -9.53
N GLU A 218 9.38 8.80 -10.09
CA GLU A 218 9.35 9.02 -11.53
C GLU A 218 10.41 8.16 -12.25
N GLN A 219 11.62 8.09 -11.68
CA GLN A 219 12.70 7.32 -12.27
C GLN A 219 12.54 5.81 -12.08
N PHE A 220 12.25 5.36 -10.86
CA PHE A 220 12.28 3.95 -10.48
C PHE A 220 10.89 3.31 -10.38
N GLY A 221 9.82 4.10 -10.25
CA GLY A 221 8.44 3.62 -10.08
C GLY A 221 7.97 2.63 -11.14
N PRO A 222 8.16 2.90 -12.45
CA PRO A 222 7.81 1.93 -13.49
C PRO A 222 8.52 0.57 -13.33
N MET A 223 9.79 0.59 -12.95
CA MET A 223 10.58 -0.63 -12.75
C MET A 223 10.19 -1.36 -11.46
N MET A 224 9.81 -0.62 -10.42
CA MET A 224 9.26 -1.20 -9.19
C MET A 224 7.89 -1.84 -9.45
N ASN A 225 7.03 -1.21 -10.26
CA ASN A 225 5.75 -1.79 -10.66
C ASN A 225 5.94 -3.12 -11.42
N ASP A 226 6.93 -3.19 -12.30
CA ASP A 226 7.29 -4.45 -12.98
C ASP A 226 7.74 -5.51 -11.96
N LEU A 227 8.53 -5.15 -10.94
CA LEU A 227 8.90 -6.05 -9.84
C LEU A 227 7.66 -6.57 -9.09
N TYR A 228 6.70 -5.71 -8.76
CA TYR A 228 5.48 -6.14 -8.06
C TYR A 228 4.61 -7.05 -8.94
N SER A 229 4.48 -6.76 -10.23
CA SER A 229 3.76 -7.61 -11.18
C SER A 229 4.42 -8.99 -11.36
N ASP A 230 5.75 -9.04 -11.36
CA ASP A 230 6.51 -10.28 -11.40
C ASP A 230 6.34 -11.10 -10.12
N LEU A 231 6.22 -10.44 -8.95
CA LEU A 231 5.93 -11.10 -7.68
C LEU A 231 4.54 -11.74 -7.68
N GLU A 232 3.50 -10.99 -8.07
CA GLU A 232 2.13 -11.51 -8.15
C GLU A 232 2.00 -12.72 -9.10
N SER A 233 2.83 -12.75 -10.15
CA SER A 233 2.84 -13.83 -11.13
C SER A 233 3.90 -14.92 -10.88
N ASP A 234 4.66 -14.84 -9.79
CA ASP A 234 5.68 -15.85 -9.45
C ASP A 234 5.01 -17.22 -9.27
N PRO A 235 5.46 -18.27 -9.99
CA PRO A 235 4.84 -19.60 -9.92
C PRO A 235 4.77 -20.19 -8.51
N ARG A 236 5.68 -19.79 -7.60
CA ARG A 236 5.68 -20.24 -6.21
C ARG A 236 4.53 -19.62 -5.42
N ILE A 237 4.25 -18.33 -5.65
CA ILE A 237 3.12 -17.61 -5.04
C ILE A 237 1.81 -18.16 -5.61
N ALA A 238 1.70 -18.28 -6.93
CA ALA A 238 0.51 -18.84 -7.57
C ALA A 238 0.19 -20.29 -7.13
N GLU A 239 1.21 -21.12 -6.85
CA GLU A 239 1.02 -22.46 -6.30
C GLU A 239 0.45 -22.41 -4.86
N LEU A 240 0.91 -21.46 -4.04
CA LEU A 240 0.41 -21.26 -2.67
C LEU A 240 -1.02 -20.77 -2.67
N ASP A 241 -1.37 -19.81 -3.53
CA ASP A 241 -2.75 -19.32 -3.66
C ASP A 241 -3.69 -20.46 -4.09
N GLY A 242 -3.24 -21.31 -5.02
CA GLY A 242 -4.00 -22.50 -5.41
C GLY A 242 -4.21 -23.50 -4.28
N LYS A 243 -3.20 -23.72 -3.43
CA LYS A 243 -3.31 -24.59 -2.24
C LYS A 243 -4.26 -24.00 -1.19
N TRP A 244 -4.12 -22.70 -0.94
CA TRP A 244 -4.97 -21.95 -0.02
C TRP A 244 -6.43 -22.01 -0.47
N SER A 245 -6.72 -21.66 -1.72
CA SER A 245 -8.05 -21.69 -2.32
C SER A 245 -8.68 -23.09 -2.22
N ALA A 246 -7.93 -24.14 -2.56
CA ALA A 246 -8.41 -25.52 -2.45
C ALA A 246 -8.67 -25.97 -1.00
N CYS A 247 -7.96 -25.40 -0.02
CA CYS A 247 -8.16 -25.64 1.40
C CYS A 247 -9.40 -24.90 1.92
N MET A 248 -9.56 -23.62 1.57
CA MET A 248 -10.72 -22.81 1.88
C MET A 248 -12.01 -23.43 1.32
N ALA A 249 -11.98 -23.92 0.07
CA ALA A 249 -13.11 -24.58 -0.57
C ALA A 249 -13.58 -25.84 0.17
N LYS A 250 -12.66 -26.60 0.78
CA LYS A 250 -13.00 -27.77 1.62
C LYS A 250 -13.72 -27.37 2.92
N ASN A 251 -13.51 -26.14 3.37
CA ASN A 251 -14.15 -25.55 4.54
C ASN A 251 -15.41 -24.73 4.19
N GLY A 252 -15.82 -24.72 2.91
CA GLY A 252 -17.06 -24.07 2.46
C GLY A 252 -16.88 -22.66 1.89
N TYR A 253 -15.65 -22.20 1.72
CA TYR A 253 -15.33 -20.87 1.18
C TYR A 253 -14.76 -20.99 -0.25
N ASP A 254 -15.54 -20.60 -1.26
CA ASP A 254 -15.11 -20.64 -2.68
C ASP A 254 -14.42 -19.33 -3.08
N PHE A 255 -13.19 -19.17 -2.61
CA PHE A 255 -12.36 -17.98 -2.83
C PHE A 255 -11.15 -18.30 -3.69
N LYS A 256 -10.78 -17.40 -4.59
CA LYS A 256 -9.56 -17.48 -5.42
C LYS A 256 -8.36 -16.87 -4.71
N GLY A 257 -8.59 -15.90 -3.82
CA GLY A 257 -7.58 -15.24 -3.01
C GLY A 257 -8.21 -14.51 -1.83
N GLU A 258 -7.40 -13.86 -1.00
CA GLU A 258 -7.86 -13.16 0.20
C GLU A 258 -8.82 -11.99 -0.11
N SER A 259 -8.62 -11.32 -1.25
CA SER A 259 -9.52 -10.25 -1.71
C SER A 259 -10.97 -10.71 -1.90
N ASP A 260 -11.21 -11.99 -2.25
CA ASP A 260 -12.57 -12.54 -2.32
C ASP A 260 -13.20 -12.68 -0.92
N ALA A 261 -12.38 -12.95 0.11
CA ALA A 261 -12.85 -13.04 1.50
C ALA A 261 -13.23 -11.66 2.06
N GLU A 262 -12.42 -10.63 1.76
CA GLU A 262 -12.73 -9.24 2.09
C GLU A 262 -14.02 -8.78 1.39
N MET A 263 -14.14 -9.02 0.09
CA MET A 263 -15.35 -8.71 -0.69
C MET A 263 -16.58 -9.45 -0.19
N PHE A 264 -16.42 -10.69 0.29
CA PHE A 264 -17.51 -11.44 0.92
C PHE A 264 -17.99 -10.74 2.21
N LEU A 265 -17.07 -10.30 3.07
CA LEU A 265 -17.41 -9.58 4.31
C LEU A 265 -18.08 -8.22 4.01
N LEU A 266 -17.52 -7.44 3.08
CA LEU A 266 -18.06 -6.14 2.69
C LEU A 266 -19.50 -6.24 2.16
N ARG A 267 -19.80 -7.25 1.34
CA ARG A 267 -21.18 -7.50 0.89
C ARG A 267 -22.14 -7.84 2.03
N ARG A 268 -21.69 -8.61 3.00
CA ARG A 268 -22.50 -8.92 4.18
C ARG A 268 -22.75 -7.69 5.05
N LEU A 269 -21.74 -6.83 5.17
CA LEU A 269 -21.86 -5.55 5.88
C LEU A 269 -22.83 -4.61 5.15
N GLU A 270 -22.81 -4.60 3.81
CA GLU A 270 -23.78 -3.86 3.01
C GLU A 270 -25.20 -4.40 3.20
N GLU A 271 -25.38 -5.72 3.18
CA GLU A 271 -26.67 -6.36 3.46
C GLU A 271 -27.20 -6.05 4.88
N ALA A 272 -26.29 -5.91 5.85
CA ALA A 272 -26.60 -5.48 7.20
C ALA A 272 -26.91 -3.98 7.31
N GLY A 273 -26.66 -3.21 6.24
CA GLY A 273 -26.82 -1.76 6.19
C GLY A 273 -25.69 -0.97 6.84
N ALA A 274 -24.58 -1.62 7.20
CA ALA A 274 -23.44 -0.99 7.87
C ALA A 274 -22.51 -0.24 6.90
N VAL A 275 -22.49 -0.64 5.62
CA VAL A 275 -21.74 0.06 4.57
C VAL A 275 -22.58 0.21 3.31
N THR A 276 -22.11 1.02 2.37
CA THR A 276 -22.62 1.08 0.99
C THR A 276 -21.44 0.89 0.06
N LEU A 277 -21.53 -0.09 -0.84
CA LEU A 277 -20.45 -0.40 -1.76
C LEU A 277 -20.55 0.50 -2.99
N GLU A 278 -19.41 1.05 -3.40
CA GLU A 278 -19.29 1.91 -4.57
C GLU A 278 -18.70 1.08 -5.71
N LEU A 279 -19.54 0.79 -6.70
CA LEU A 279 -19.22 -0.07 -7.83
C LEU A 279 -19.07 0.75 -9.12
N SER A 280 -18.12 0.35 -9.96
CA SER A 280 -17.96 0.83 -11.33
C SER A 280 -19.11 0.32 -12.21
N PRO A 281 -19.33 0.90 -13.40
CA PRO A 281 -20.31 0.39 -14.36
C PRO A 281 -20.10 -1.07 -14.76
N ASP A 282 -18.85 -1.55 -14.72
CA ASP A 282 -18.47 -2.92 -15.04
C ASP A 282 -18.66 -3.88 -13.85
N GLY A 283 -19.02 -3.35 -12.68
CA GLY A 283 -19.35 -4.12 -11.48
C GLY A 283 -18.18 -4.31 -10.51
N ASP A 284 -17.05 -3.67 -10.75
CA ASP A 284 -15.87 -3.71 -9.89
C ASP A 284 -16.00 -2.69 -8.75
N MET A 285 -15.64 -3.08 -7.53
CA MET A 285 -15.61 -2.13 -6.42
C MET A 285 -14.45 -1.17 -6.58
N TRP A 286 -14.72 0.12 -6.35
CA TRP A 286 -13.67 1.14 -6.25
C TRP A 286 -13.68 1.87 -4.90
N GLY A 287 -14.71 1.65 -4.07
CA GLY A 287 -14.81 2.19 -2.72
C GLY A 287 -15.97 1.61 -1.93
N PHE A 288 -16.07 2.01 -0.66
CA PHE A 288 -17.27 1.85 0.15
C PHE A 288 -17.35 3.00 1.16
N SER A 289 -18.57 3.35 1.57
CA SER A 289 -18.81 4.30 2.66
C SER A 289 -19.38 3.58 3.87
N ILE A 290 -18.93 3.94 5.08
CA ILE A 290 -19.54 3.44 6.32
C ILE A 290 -20.80 4.24 6.62
N ASN A 291 -21.89 3.54 6.91
CA ASN A 291 -23.14 4.15 7.32
C ASN A 291 -23.16 4.34 8.84
N GLU A 292 -23.65 5.49 9.29
CA GLU A 292 -23.92 5.72 10.71
C GLU A 292 -25.04 4.79 11.20
N PHE A 293 -24.84 4.13 12.35
CA PHE A 293 -25.87 3.33 12.99
C PHE A 293 -25.89 3.49 14.51
N GLU A 294 -27.07 3.29 15.11
CA GLU A 294 -27.26 3.48 16.55
C GLU A 294 -26.44 2.46 17.38
N PRO A 295 -25.67 2.91 18.38
CA PRO A 295 -25.04 2.02 19.36
C PRO A 295 -26.07 1.20 20.14
N GLY A 296 -25.80 -0.09 20.29
CA GLY A 296 -26.68 -1.12 20.82
C GLY A 296 -27.80 -1.54 19.87
N GLY A 297 -27.84 -0.99 18.65
CA GLY A 297 -28.88 -1.21 17.65
C GLY A 297 -28.77 -2.55 16.92
N PRO A 298 -29.77 -2.88 16.09
CA PRO A 298 -29.79 -4.12 15.32
C PRO A 298 -28.67 -4.19 14.26
N ILE A 299 -28.24 -3.06 13.70
CA ILE A 299 -27.14 -3.01 12.73
C ILE A 299 -25.82 -3.36 13.42
N GLU A 300 -25.51 -2.74 14.56
CA GLU A 300 -24.30 -3.08 15.32
C GLU A 300 -24.30 -4.55 15.76
N ALA A 301 -25.45 -5.11 16.16
CA ALA A 301 -25.57 -6.53 16.47
C ALA A 301 -25.24 -7.42 15.26
N ALA A 302 -25.72 -7.06 14.06
CA ALA A 302 -25.39 -7.77 12.82
C ALA A 302 -23.90 -7.62 12.44
N VAL A 303 -23.31 -6.44 12.60
CA VAL A 303 -21.88 -6.20 12.37
C VAL A 303 -21.03 -7.08 13.30
N LYS A 304 -21.39 -7.18 14.58
CA LYS A 304 -20.70 -8.07 15.54
C LYS A 304 -20.84 -9.54 15.19
N GLU A 305 -21.99 -9.96 14.68
CA GLU A 305 -22.20 -11.32 14.18
C GLU A 305 -21.31 -11.61 12.97
N ILE A 306 -21.20 -10.67 12.03
CA ILE A 306 -20.28 -10.76 10.89
C ILE A 306 -18.83 -10.79 11.36
N GLY A 307 -18.46 -10.03 12.40
CA GLY A 307 -17.11 -10.07 12.98
C GLY A 307 -16.76 -11.43 13.59
N ALA A 308 -17.73 -12.11 14.21
CA ALA A 308 -17.52 -13.49 14.68
C ALA A 308 -17.30 -14.47 13.52
N GLU A 309 -17.97 -14.26 12.39
CA GLU A 309 -17.75 -15.03 11.16
C GLU A 309 -16.40 -14.73 10.51
N GLU A 310 -15.98 -13.46 10.48
CA GLU A 310 -14.64 -13.05 10.03
C GLU A 310 -13.54 -13.76 10.83
N LEU A 311 -13.65 -13.80 12.16
CA LEU A 311 -12.68 -14.51 13.02
C LEU A 311 -12.66 -16.01 12.73
N ALA A 312 -13.83 -16.64 12.57
CA ALA A 312 -13.92 -18.06 12.23
C ALA A 312 -13.30 -18.36 10.85
N MET A 313 -13.57 -17.51 9.86
CA MET A 313 -13.01 -17.60 8.51
C MET A 313 -11.50 -17.38 8.51
N THR A 314 -11.01 -16.42 9.29
CA THR A 314 -9.57 -16.14 9.44
C THR A 314 -8.86 -17.33 10.06
N GLN A 315 -9.42 -17.95 11.10
CA GLN A 315 -8.85 -19.14 11.71
C GLN A 315 -8.68 -20.28 10.68
N VAL A 316 -9.67 -20.48 9.80
CA VAL A 316 -9.56 -21.44 8.69
C VAL A 316 -8.46 -20.99 7.72
N SER A 317 -8.45 -19.72 7.31
CA SER A 317 -7.44 -19.15 6.41
C SER A 317 -6.03 -19.38 6.93
N SER A 318 -5.77 -19.12 8.22
CA SER A 318 -4.46 -19.35 8.85
C SER A 318 -4.04 -20.81 8.75
N THR A 319 -4.94 -21.77 9.01
CA THR A 319 -4.63 -23.21 8.84
C THR A 319 -4.44 -23.63 7.38
N CYS A 320 -4.95 -22.84 6.44
CA CYS A 320 -4.79 -23.05 5.00
C CYS A 320 -3.54 -22.36 4.42
N SER A 321 -2.86 -21.53 5.21
CA SER A 321 -1.76 -20.66 4.77
C SER A 321 -0.38 -21.11 5.26
N ASP A 322 -0.24 -22.34 5.76
CA ASP A 322 1.04 -22.84 6.29
C ASP A 322 2.19 -22.60 5.29
N GLU A 323 3.23 -21.89 5.75
CA GLU A 323 4.43 -21.45 5.01
C GLU A 323 4.23 -20.36 3.94
N ARG A 324 3.00 -19.87 3.69
CA ARG A 324 2.75 -18.84 2.66
C ARG A 324 3.56 -17.58 2.92
N ASP A 325 3.48 -17.01 4.11
CA ASP A 325 4.15 -15.75 4.43
C ASP A 325 5.66 -15.91 4.35
N LYS A 326 6.19 -17.06 4.80
CA LYS A 326 7.63 -17.35 4.70
C LYS A 326 8.09 -17.41 3.24
N VAL A 327 7.35 -18.09 2.37
CA VAL A 327 7.69 -18.18 0.95
C VAL A 327 7.51 -16.84 0.26
N PHE A 328 6.45 -16.09 0.56
CA PHE A 328 6.25 -14.74 0.04
C PHE A 328 7.43 -13.84 0.42
N GLN A 329 7.86 -13.85 1.68
CA GLN A 329 9.01 -13.08 2.15
C GLN A 329 10.33 -13.51 1.47
N GLU A 330 10.51 -14.80 1.21
CA GLU A 330 11.66 -15.31 0.46
C GLU A 330 11.64 -14.82 -1.00
N VAL A 331 10.50 -14.95 -1.67
CA VAL A 331 10.29 -14.52 -3.07
C VAL A 331 10.45 -13.00 -3.20
N TYR A 332 9.87 -12.24 -2.28
CA TYR A 332 10.01 -10.78 -2.19
C TYR A 332 11.47 -10.38 -2.05
N ARG A 333 12.19 -10.97 -1.09
CA ARG A 333 13.61 -10.67 -0.86
C ARG A 333 14.46 -11.02 -2.08
N GLU A 334 14.20 -12.15 -2.74
CA GLU A 334 14.90 -12.51 -3.97
C GLU A 334 14.65 -11.51 -5.10
N ALA A 335 13.41 -11.05 -5.26
CA ALA A 335 13.05 -10.06 -6.27
C ALA A 335 13.69 -8.69 -5.97
N GLU A 336 13.61 -8.24 -4.72
CA GLU A 336 14.22 -7.00 -4.25
C GLU A 336 15.74 -7.01 -4.46
N GLN A 337 16.43 -8.06 -4.04
CA GLN A 337 17.88 -8.17 -4.22
C GLN A 337 18.26 -8.23 -5.71
N ARG A 338 17.44 -8.86 -6.55
CA ARG A 338 17.64 -8.87 -8.00
C ARG A 338 17.49 -7.48 -8.59
N PHE A 339 16.45 -6.75 -8.18
CA PHE A 339 16.24 -5.36 -8.60
C PHE A 339 17.42 -4.48 -8.20
N ILE A 340 17.85 -4.53 -6.94
CA ILE A 340 19.01 -3.78 -6.46
C ILE A 340 20.25 -4.16 -7.27
N ALA A 341 20.53 -5.43 -7.50
CA ALA A 341 21.68 -5.86 -8.28
C ALA A 341 21.66 -5.36 -9.73
N GLN A 342 20.48 -5.26 -10.35
CA GLN A 342 20.30 -4.76 -11.72
C GLN A 342 20.44 -3.24 -11.81
N HIS A 343 20.02 -2.51 -10.78
CA HIS A 343 19.94 -1.05 -10.77
C HIS A 343 20.93 -0.36 -9.81
N LEU A 344 21.87 -1.11 -9.21
CA LEU A 344 22.74 -0.60 -8.14
C LEU A 344 23.49 0.67 -8.52
N ALA A 345 23.98 0.75 -9.76
CA ALA A 345 24.73 1.92 -10.23
C ALA A 345 23.85 3.17 -10.32
N GLU A 346 22.60 3.01 -10.78
CA GLU A 346 21.60 4.07 -10.92
C GLU A 346 21.10 4.51 -9.54
N LEU A 347 20.72 3.56 -8.69
CA LEU A 347 20.30 3.81 -7.31
C LEU A 347 21.39 4.52 -6.50
N ALA A 348 22.65 4.07 -6.62
CA ALA A 348 23.77 4.71 -5.94
C ALA A 348 24.11 6.09 -6.52
N GLN A 349 23.89 6.32 -7.81
CA GLN A 349 24.07 7.64 -8.42
C GLN A 349 22.99 8.59 -7.93
N PHE A 350 21.73 8.16 -7.98
CA PHE A 350 20.60 8.95 -7.51
C PHE A 350 20.78 9.38 -6.05
N ARG A 351 21.16 8.43 -5.16
CA ARG A 351 21.46 8.75 -3.76
C ARG A 351 22.56 9.81 -3.62
N ARG A 352 23.61 9.79 -4.45
CA ARG A 352 24.70 10.79 -4.38
C ARG A 352 24.24 12.18 -4.84
N ASP A 353 23.29 12.24 -5.76
CA ASP A 353 22.79 13.50 -6.31
C ASP A 353 21.80 14.18 -5.34
N HIS A 354 21.24 13.42 -4.38
CA HIS A 354 20.22 13.84 -3.42
C HIS A 354 20.64 13.65 -1.94
N SER A 355 21.96 13.58 -1.65
CA SER A 355 22.51 13.40 -0.29
C SER A 355 23.19 14.64 0.28
#